data_AF-A0A3B8TYG2-F1
#
_entry.id   AF-A0A3B8TYG2-F1
#
_cell.length_a   1.000
_cell.length_b   1.000
_cell.length_c   1.000
_cell.angle_alpha   90.00
_cell.angle_beta   90.00
_cell.angle_gamma   90.00
#
_symmetry.space_group_name_H-M   'P 1'
#
loop_
_entity.id
_entity.type
_entity.pdbx_description
1 polymer ?
#
loop_
_entity_poly.entity_id
_entity_poly.type
_entity_poly.pdbx_seq_one_letter_code
_entity_poly.pdbx_strand_id
1 'polypeptide(L)' 'MNASEKVAAARLIARLAHEGQRDKAGLPYFNHPEKVASLLETPEEKIVGYLHDT' A
#
# COMPACT_ATOMS: atom_id res chain seq x y z
N MET A 1 16.45 -4.89 -8.23
CA MET A 1 15.26 -5.38 -7.52
C MET A 1 14.36 -6.13 -8.48
N ASN A 2 13.97 -7.35 -8.14
CA ASN A 2 12.93 -8.12 -8.83
C ASN A 2 11.52 -7.58 -8.49
N ALA A 3 10.48 -8.10 -9.15
CA ALA A 3 9.11 -7.60 -8.98
C ALA A 3 8.59 -7.75 -7.54
N SER A 4 8.92 -8.85 -6.86
CA SER A 4 8.53 -9.10 -5.48
C SER A 4 9.19 -8.10 -4.52
N GLU A 5 10.47 -7.80 -4.72
CA GLU A 5 11.21 -6.80 -3.94
C GLU A 5 10.62 -5.39 -4.13
N LYS A 6 10.19 -5.05 -5.34
CA LYS A 6 9.51 -3.77 -5.62
C LYS A 6 8.16 -3.66 -4.92
N VAL A 7 7.36 -4.74 -4.90
CA VAL A 7 6.09 -4.78 -4.17
C VAL A 7 6.32 -4.61 -2.67
N ALA A 8 7.34 -5.27 -2.11
CA ALA A 8 7.70 -5.13 -0.70
C ALA A 8 8.14 -3.69 -0.37
N ALA A 9 8.93 -3.07 -1.25
CA ALA A 9 9.34 -1.67 -1.11
C ALA A 9 8.13 -0.73 -1.16
N ALA A 10 7.22 -0.90 -2.12
CA ALA A 10 6.00 -0.10 -2.23
C ALA A 10 5.13 -0.21 -0.98
N ARG A 11 4.96 -1.42 -0.43
CA ARG A 11 4.24 -1.63 0.85
C ARG A 11 4.89 -0.90 2.01
N LEU A 12 6.23 -0.90 2.10
CA LEU A 12 6.94 -0.19 3.17
C LEU A 12 6.78 1.33 3.03
N ILE A 13 6.91 1.85 1.82
CA ILE A 13 6.72 3.28 1.52
C ILE A 13 5.30 3.71 1.92
N ALA A 14 4.28 2.97 1.50
CA ALA A 14 2.89 3.26 1.84
C ALA A 14 2.65 3.24 3.36
N ARG A 15 3.25 2.30 4.09
CA ARG A 15 3.16 2.24 5.56
C ARG A 15 3.75 3.48 6.22
N LEU A 16 4.91 3.94 5.74
CA LEU A 16 5.59 5.12 6.28
C LEU A 16 4.85 6.42 5.91
N ALA A 17 4.39 6.54 4.67
CA ALA A 17 3.64 7.71 4.20
C ALA A 17 2.34 7.92 5.01
N HIS A 18 1.68 6.84 5.40
CA HIS A 18 0.43 6.86 6.17
C HIS A 18 0.63 6.67 7.69
N GLU A 19 1.86 6.80 8.20
CA GLU A 19 2.11 6.69 9.64
C GLU A 19 1.32 7.76 10.42
N GLY A 20 0.55 7.32 11.41
CA GLY A 20 -0.32 8.20 12.20
C GLY A 20 -1.60 8.66 11.50
N GLN A 21 -1.73 8.49 10.19
CA GLN A 21 -2.97 8.80 9.47
C GLN A 21 -4.08 7.81 9.83
N ARG A 22 -5.28 8.35 10.02
CA ARG A 22 -6.49 7.56 10.32
C ARG A 22 -7.55 7.77 9.26
N ASP A 23 -8.32 6.73 9.00
CA ASP A 23 -9.52 6.82 8.18
C ASP A 23 -10.69 7.48 8.94
N LYS A 24 -11.84 7.61 8.27
CA LYS A 24 -13.05 8.20 8.87
C LYS A 24 -13.64 7.37 10.01
N ALA A 25 -13.27 6.09 10.12
CA ALA A 25 -13.65 5.20 11.21
C ALA A 25 -12.62 5.21 12.36
N GLY A 26 -11.53 5.96 12.23
CA GLY A 26 -10.46 6.07 13.21
C GLY A 26 -9.43 4.94 13.16
N LEU A 27 -9.46 4.07 12.16
CA LEU A 27 -8.50 2.97 11.95
C LEU A 27 -7.25 3.47 11.21
N PRO A 28 -6.10 2.77 11.31
CA PRO A 28 -4.90 3.11 10.55
C PRO A 28 -5.21 3.18 9.05
N TYR A 29 -4.92 4.31 8.42
CA TYR A 29 -5.27 4.54 7.02
C TYR A 29 -4.55 3.56 6.08
N PHE A 30 -3.34 3.10 6.42
CA PHE A 30 -2.59 2.07 5.68
C PHE A 30 -3.40 0.79 5.36
N ASN A 31 -4.42 0.47 6.18
CA ASN A 31 -5.30 -0.67 5.91
C ASN A 31 -6.01 -0.55 4.55
N HIS A 32 -6.31 0.68 4.09
CA HIS A 32 -6.93 0.95 2.80
C HIS A 32 -6.03 0.54 1.61
N PRO A 33 -4.83 1.11 1.40
CA PRO A 33 -3.94 0.68 0.32
C PRO A 33 -3.50 -0.79 0.46
N GLU A 34 -3.38 -1.34 1.68
CA GLU A 34 -3.12 -2.77 1.87
C GLU A 34 -4.29 -3.64 1.37
N LYS A 35 -5.54 -3.22 1.63
CA LYS A 35 -6.72 -3.90 1.11
C LYS A 35 -6.81 -3.79 -0.41
N VAL A 36 -6.58 -2.61 -0.98
CA VAL A 36 -6.59 -2.39 -2.44
C VAL A 36 -5.54 -3.30 -3.10
N ALA A 37 -4.29 -3.27 -2.66
CA ALA A 37 -3.24 -4.11 -3.21
C ALA A 37 -3.51 -5.62 -3.06
N SER A 38 -4.24 -6.05 -2.01
CA SER A 38 -4.62 -7.46 -1.84
C SER A 38 -5.60 -7.98 -2.89
N LEU A 39 -6.33 -7.08 -3.57
CA LEU A 39 -7.31 -7.41 -4.59
C LEU A 39 -6.73 -7.43 -6.01
N LEU A 40 -5.45 -7.06 -6.17
CA LEU A 40 -4.77 -6.94 -7.46
C LEU A 40 -3.93 -8.19 -7.75
N GLU A 41 -3.65 -8.45 -9.03
CA GLU A 41 -3.02 -9.71 -9.44
C GLU A 41 -1.53 -9.51 -9.73
N THR A 42 -1.21 -8.55 -10.60
CA THR A 42 0.16 -8.34 -11.08
C THR A 42 1.01 -7.54 -10.08
N PRO A 43 2.34 -7.73 -10.07
CA PRO A 43 3.22 -6.91 -9.25
C PRO A 43 3.07 -5.41 -9.49
N GLU A 44 2.90 -5.01 -10.75
CA GLU A 44 2.75 -3.62 -11.17
C GLU A 44 1.46 -3.01 -10.62
N GLU A 45 0.33 -3.72 -10.74
CA GLU A 45 -0.93 -3.29 -10.15
C GLU A 45 -0.79 -3.18 -8.63
N LYS A 46 -0.17 -4.15 -7.96
CA LYS A 46 0.04 -4.11 -6.50
C LYS A 46 0.87 -2.91 -6.08
N ILE A 47 1.92 -2.57 -6.84
CA ILE A 47 2.74 -1.38 -6.56
C ILE A 47 1.89 -0.11 -6.66
N VAL A 48 1.11 0.04 -7.74
CA VAL A 48 0.20 1.18 -7.90
C VAL A 48 -0.85 1.20 -6.79
N GLY A 49 -1.43 0.05 -6.44
CA GLY A 49 -2.41 -0.09 -5.37
C GLY A 49 -1.88 0.32 -3.99
N TYR A 50 -0.62 0.00 -3.68
CA TYR A 50 0.01 0.50 -2.45
C TYR A 50 0.24 2.02 -2.47
N LEU A 51 0.55 2.59 -3.63
CA LEU A 51 1.02 3.99 -3.75
C LEU A 51 -0.04 4.98 -4.27
N HIS A 52 -1.28 4.55 -4.52
CA HIS A 52 -2.28 5.37 -5.21
C HIS A 52 -2.75 6.60 -4.41
N ASP A 53 -2.61 6.55 -3.08
CA ASP A 53 -3.10 7.57 -2.15
C ASP A 53 -1.98 8.17 -1.27
N THR A 54 -0.70 7.94 -1.59
CA THR A 54 0.45 8.44 -0.80
C THR A 54 0.56 9.96 -0.76
#